data_AF-A0A432R8S8-F1
#
_entry.id   AF-A0A432R8S8-F1
#
_cell.length_a   1.000
_cell.length_b   1.000
_cell.length_c   1.000
_cell.angle_alpha   90.00
_cell.angle_beta   90.00
_cell.angle_gamma   90.00
#
_symmetry.space_group_name_H-M   'P 1'
#
loop_
_entity.id
_entity.type
_entity.pdbx_description
1 polymer ?
#
loop_
_entity_poly.entity_id
_entity_poly.type
_entity_poly.pdbx_seq_one_letter_code
_entity_poly.pdbx_strand_id
1 'polypeptide(L)'
;MEKKSFSLEELAAVAEGEVVGDAQLQITDFAPLETADSGDISFLVKAGEYARLNDFKGSAVIVPMEIETAEVALIRVVNPYLASARVHSFLLEKPFEATGVHPRAWVAETVAVPELVSIAPMACIGE
;
A
#
# COMPACT_ATOMS: atom_id res chain seq x y z
N MET A 1 7.32 5.33 16.20
CA MET A 1 7.54 5.00 14.77
C MET A 1 6.96 6.15 13.98
N GLU A 2 7.77 6.87 13.22
CA GLU A 2 7.27 7.95 12.36
C GLU A 2 6.38 7.34 11.27
N LYS A 3 5.16 7.86 11.12
CA LYS A 3 4.24 7.47 10.04
C LYS A 3 4.78 8.12 8.77
N LYS A 4 5.19 7.32 7.77
CA LYS A 4 5.60 7.85 6.46
C LYS A 4 4.39 8.54 5.82
N SER A 5 4.62 9.67 5.19
CA SER A 5 3.64 10.43 4.44
C SER A 5 4.17 10.66 3.04
N PHE A 6 3.31 10.53 2.04
CA PHE A 6 3.63 10.77 0.64
C PHE A 6 2.60 11.72 0.05
N SER A 7 3.03 12.55 -0.88
CA SER A 7 2.14 13.38 -1.68
C SER A 7 1.31 12.53 -2.64
N LEU A 8 0.14 13.03 -3.02
CA LEU A 8 -0.71 12.39 -4.02
C LEU A 8 0.00 12.24 -5.37
N GLU A 9 0.86 13.19 -5.74
CA GLU A 9 1.71 13.14 -6.94
C GLU A 9 2.70 11.96 -6.91
N GLU A 10 3.38 11.73 -5.79
CA GLU A 10 4.29 10.58 -5.64
C GLU A 10 3.54 9.26 -5.76
N LEU A 11 2.35 9.16 -5.14
CA LEU A 11 1.52 7.96 -5.26
C LEU A 11 0.98 7.78 -6.67
N ALA A 12 0.67 8.84 -7.39
CA ALA A 12 0.25 8.78 -8.79
C ALA A 12 1.37 8.29 -9.71
N ALA A 13 2.62 8.71 -9.46
CA ALA A 13 3.78 8.20 -10.18
C ALA A 13 3.96 6.68 -9.97
N VAL A 14 3.78 6.19 -8.74
CA VAL A 14 3.81 4.75 -8.41
C VAL A 14 2.64 3.99 -9.06
N ALA A 15 1.47 4.62 -9.09
CA ALA A 15 0.26 4.07 -9.71
C ALA A 15 0.31 4.07 -11.25
N GLU A 16 1.25 4.79 -11.86
CA GLU A 16 1.24 5.14 -13.29
C GLU A 16 -0.09 5.81 -13.70
N GLY A 17 -0.53 6.78 -12.89
CA GLY A 17 -1.83 7.45 -13.01
C GLY A 17 -1.77 8.96 -13.09
N GLU A 18 -2.94 9.56 -13.32
CA GLU A 18 -3.14 11.00 -13.41
C GLU A 18 -3.81 11.53 -12.14
N VAL A 19 -3.28 12.63 -11.58
CA VAL A 19 -3.88 13.29 -10.42
C VAL A 19 -5.04 14.19 -10.84
N VAL A 20 -6.16 14.11 -10.11
CA VAL A 20 -7.24 15.11 -10.15
C VAL A 20 -7.46 15.63 -8.73
N GLY A 21 -7.31 16.94 -8.52
CA GLY A 21 -7.35 17.58 -7.21
C GLY A 21 -6.01 18.15 -6.79
N ASP A 22 -5.73 18.20 -5.48
CA ASP A 22 -4.48 18.72 -4.94
C ASP A 22 -3.37 17.66 -4.97
N ALA A 23 -2.37 17.87 -5.83
CA ALA A 23 -1.21 17.00 -5.99
C ALA A 23 -0.32 16.92 -4.73
N GLN A 24 -0.36 17.94 -3.87
CA GLN A 24 0.46 18.02 -2.66
C GLN A 24 -0.26 17.44 -1.43
N LEU A 25 -1.49 16.95 -1.59
CA LEU A 25 -2.26 16.30 -0.55
C LEU A 25 -1.46 15.14 0.07
N GLN A 26 -1.36 15.14 1.39
CA GLN A 26 -0.57 14.17 2.14
C GLN A 26 -1.38 12.91 2.45
N ILE A 27 -0.84 11.76 2.09
CA ILE A 27 -1.40 10.44 2.31
C ILE A 27 -0.46 9.64 3.21
N THR A 28 -1.02 9.03 4.26
CA THR A 28 -0.27 8.34 5.32
C THR A 28 -0.67 6.88 5.50
N ASP A 29 -1.80 6.46 4.94
CA ASP A 29 -2.28 5.09 5.09
C ASP A 29 -3.12 4.63 3.90
N PHE A 30 -3.38 3.31 3.84
CA PHE A 30 -4.22 2.68 2.84
C PHE A 30 -5.39 1.97 3.51
N ALA A 31 -6.62 2.32 3.16
CA ALA A 31 -7.81 1.77 3.82
C ALA A 31 -8.95 1.45 2.83
N PRO A 32 -9.82 0.47 3.13
CA PRO A 32 -11.08 0.26 2.41
C PRO A 32 -11.98 1.50 2.38
N LEU A 33 -12.80 1.66 1.35
CA LEU A 33 -13.70 2.81 1.18
C LEU A 33 -14.62 3.02 2.40
N GLU A 34 -15.01 1.93 3.08
CA GLU A 34 -15.94 1.92 4.20
C GLU A 34 -15.32 2.38 5.52
N THR A 35 -14.00 2.26 5.66
CA THR A 35 -13.27 2.52 6.92
C THR A 35 -12.22 3.61 6.80
N ALA A 36 -11.97 4.09 5.59
CA ALA A 36 -11.00 5.15 5.34
C ALA A 36 -11.40 6.46 6.03
N ASP A 37 -10.41 7.15 6.57
CA ASP A 37 -10.52 8.45 7.21
C ASP A 37 -9.45 9.40 6.65
N SER A 38 -9.42 10.64 7.15
CA SER A 38 -8.47 11.66 6.74
C SER A 38 -7.02 11.15 6.78
N GLY A 39 -6.31 11.31 5.66
CA GLY A 39 -4.96 10.81 5.45
C GLY A 39 -4.90 9.45 4.75
N ASP A 40 -6.04 8.78 4.54
CA ASP A 40 -6.08 7.48 3.88
C ASP A 40 -6.35 7.61 2.38
N ILE A 41 -5.68 6.77 1.59
CA ILE A 41 -6.04 6.52 0.20
C ILE A 41 -6.78 5.18 0.08
N SER A 42 -7.80 5.15 -0.78
CA SER A 42 -8.53 3.92 -1.12
C SER A 42 -8.53 3.67 -2.62
N PHE A 43 -9.27 2.66 -3.07
CA PHE A 43 -9.44 2.39 -4.49
C PHE A 43 -10.87 1.94 -4.82
N LEU A 44 -11.30 2.25 -6.04
CA LEU A 44 -12.58 1.85 -6.59
C LEU A 44 -12.34 1.34 -8.01
N VAL A 45 -12.74 0.11 -8.28
CA VAL A 45 -12.41 -0.56 -9.55
C VAL A 45 -13.49 -0.35 -10.62
N LYS A 46 -14.76 -0.40 -10.22
CA LYS A 46 -15.88 -0.34 -11.17
C LYS A 46 -16.42 1.07 -11.26
N ALA A 47 -16.30 1.72 -12.42
CA ALA A 47 -16.83 3.06 -12.64
C ALA A 47 -18.33 3.20 -12.28
N GLY A 48 -19.13 2.13 -12.47
CA GLY A 48 -20.54 2.11 -12.08
C GLY A 48 -20.82 2.21 -10.57
N GLU A 49 -19.80 2.06 -9.72
CA GLU A 49 -19.88 2.24 -8.28
C GLU A 49 -19.50 3.67 -7.83
N TYR A 50 -19.31 4.62 -8.76
CA TYR A 50 -18.90 6.01 -8.49
C TYR A 50 -19.68 6.69 -7.36
N ALA A 51 -20.98 6.42 -7.21
CA ALA A 51 -21.81 6.98 -6.14
C ALA A 51 -21.28 6.69 -4.72
N ARG A 52 -20.46 5.64 -4.55
CA ARG A 52 -19.82 5.31 -3.27
C ARG A 52 -18.80 6.36 -2.82
N LEU A 53 -18.32 7.20 -3.74
CA LEU A 53 -17.40 8.30 -3.40
C LEU A 53 -18.09 9.43 -2.63
N ASN A 54 -19.42 9.54 -2.70
CA ASN A 54 -20.18 10.58 -2.00
C ASN A 54 -20.12 10.43 -0.46
N ASP A 55 -20.03 9.19 0.02
CA ASP A 55 -19.96 8.87 1.46
C ASP A 55 -18.50 8.63 1.92
N PHE A 56 -17.52 8.79 1.03
CA PHE A 56 -16.12 8.52 1.31
C PHE A 56 -15.52 9.61 2.20
N LYS A 57 -14.87 9.20 3.30
CA LYS A 57 -14.27 10.11 4.29
C LYS A 57 -12.75 10.18 4.23
N GLY A 58 -12.14 9.36 3.37
CA GLY A 58 -10.70 9.39 3.16
C GLY A 58 -10.25 10.58 2.33
N SER A 59 -8.94 10.68 2.14
CA SER A 59 -8.31 11.81 1.45
C SER A 59 -8.24 11.65 -0.06
N ALA A 60 -8.04 10.44 -0.58
CA ALA A 60 -7.94 10.21 -2.01
C ALA A 60 -8.45 8.82 -2.43
N VAL A 61 -8.82 8.66 -3.71
CA VAL A 61 -9.23 7.36 -4.27
C VAL A 61 -8.57 7.09 -5.62
N ILE A 62 -8.01 5.89 -5.77
CA ILE A 62 -7.54 5.36 -7.05
C ILE A 62 -8.75 4.85 -7.85
N VAL A 63 -8.97 5.36 -9.04
CA VAL A 63 -10.18 5.11 -9.86
C VAL A 63 -9.83 4.79 -11.32
N PRO A 64 -10.72 4.10 -12.05
CA PRO A 64 -10.54 3.89 -13.49
C PRO A 64 -10.70 5.22 -14.26
N MET A 65 -10.14 5.30 -15.48
CA MET A 65 -10.13 6.51 -16.30
C MET A 65 -11.52 7.10 -16.59
N GLU A 66 -12.58 6.29 -16.59
CA GLU A 66 -13.96 6.70 -16.83
C GLU A 66 -14.51 7.65 -15.74
N ILE A 67 -13.88 7.67 -14.56
CA ILE A 67 -14.21 8.64 -13.51
C ILE A 67 -13.31 9.86 -13.69
N GLU A 68 -13.88 10.97 -14.18
CA GLU A 68 -13.13 12.18 -14.51
C GLU A 68 -12.96 13.12 -13.31
N THR A 69 -13.98 13.22 -12.45
CA THR A 69 -14.01 14.16 -11.33
C THR A 69 -14.73 13.54 -10.15
N ALA A 70 -14.39 13.94 -8.93
CA ALA A 70 -15.14 13.67 -7.70
C ALA A 70 -14.92 14.84 -6.71
N GLU A 71 -15.68 14.87 -5.62
CA GLU A 71 -15.42 15.83 -4.52
C GLU A 71 -14.10 15.52 -3.79
N VAL A 72 -13.72 14.24 -3.76
CA VAL A 72 -12.43 13.78 -3.24
C VAL A 72 -11.35 13.79 -4.32
N ALA A 73 -10.08 13.92 -3.91
CA ALA A 73 -8.96 13.82 -4.82
C ALA A 73 -8.84 12.41 -5.43
N LEU A 74 -8.40 12.33 -6.69
CA LEU A 74 -8.35 11.09 -7.45
C LEU A 74 -6.95 10.82 -7.99
N ILE A 75 -6.63 9.53 -8.10
CA ILE A 75 -5.60 9.02 -9.01
C ILE A 75 -6.31 8.18 -10.07
N ARG A 76 -6.39 8.70 -11.30
CA ARG A 76 -7.03 8.03 -12.43
C ARG A 76 -6.04 7.12 -13.14
N VAL A 77 -6.42 5.85 -13.34
CA VAL A 77 -5.54 4.82 -13.89
C VAL A 77 -6.26 3.93 -14.88
N VAL A 78 -5.49 3.30 -15.78
CA VAL A 78 -6.02 2.29 -16.72
C VAL A 78 -6.40 1.00 -15.99
N ASN A 79 -5.65 0.62 -14.95
CA ASN A 79 -5.88 -0.62 -14.20
C ASN A 79 -5.89 -0.35 -12.69
N PRO A 80 -7.06 -0.10 -12.07
CA PRO A 80 -7.18 0.20 -10.65
C PRO A 80 -6.64 -0.89 -9.73
N TYR A 81 -6.75 -2.17 -10.10
CA TYR A 81 -6.23 -3.28 -9.29
C TYR A 81 -4.70 -3.31 -9.23
N LEU A 82 -4.05 -3.14 -10.39
CA LEU A 82 -2.59 -3.12 -10.45
C LEU A 82 -2.04 -1.87 -9.74
N ALA A 83 -2.65 -0.72 -10.01
CA ALA A 83 -2.26 0.55 -9.39
C ALA A 83 -2.40 0.50 -7.86
N SER A 84 -3.54 0.01 -7.35
CA SER A 84 -3.76 -0.08 -5.91
C SER A 84 -2.79 -1.04 -5.23
N ALA A 85 -2.47 -2.18 -5.85
CA ALA A 85 -1.46 -3.10 -5.33
C ALA A 85 -0.08 -2.45 -5.22
N ARG A 86 0.35 -1.70 -6.25
CA ARG A 86 1.63 -0.97 -6.26
C ARG A 86 1.66 0.10 -5.17
N VAL A 87 0.62 0.93 -5.09
CA VAL A 87 0.50 1.99 -4.09
C VAL A 87 0.48 1.40 -2.67
N HIS A 88 -0.30 0.36 -2.43
CA HIS A 88 -0.35 -0.32 -1.13
C HIS A 88 1.02 -0.89 -0.74
N SER A 89 1.71 -1.58 -1.65
CA SER A 89 3.05 -2.12 -1.41
C SER A 89 4.08 -1.02 -1.11
N PHE A 90 4.05 0.10 -1.83
CA PHE A 90 4.97 1.22 -1.64
C PHE A 90 4.69 1.99 -0.35
N LEU A 91 3.42 2.36 -0.12
CA LEU A 91 3.00 3.17 1.03
C LEU A 91 3.22 2.45 2.36
N LEU A 92 2.93 1.14 2.39
CA LEU A 92 3.02 0.32 3.60
C LEU A 92 4.32 -0.50 3.68
N GLU A 93 5.29 -0.20 2.81
CA GLU A 93 6.58 -0.90 2.81
C GLU A 93 7.26 -0.75 4.18
N LYS A 94 7.40 -1.89 4.86
CA LYS A 94 8.25 -2.03 6.04
C LYS A 94 9.56 -2.66 5.57
N PRO A 95 10.70 -1.98 5.75
CA PRO A 95 11.98 -2.59 5.42
C PRO A 95 12.11 -3.90 6.22
N PHE A 96 12.53 -4.96 5.52
CA PHE A 96 12.84 -6.20 6.19
C PHE A 96 14.07 -6.00 7.06
N GLU A 97 13.92 -6.24 8.36
CA GLU A 97 15.03 -6.28 9.29
C GLU A 97 15.27 -7.74 9.69
N ALA A 98 16.44 -8.24 9.32
CA ALA A 98 16.86 -9.59 9.67
C ALA A 98 17.03 -9.72 11.19
N THR A 99 16.37 -10.69 11.79
CA THR A 99 16.47 -10.99 13.23
C THR A 99 17.42 -12.15 13.50
N GLY A 100 18.03 -12.72 12.46
CA GLY A 100 18.89 -13.89 12.55
C GLY A 100 18.13 -15.15 12.96
N VAL A 101 18.87 -16.10 13.52
CA VAL A 101 18.32 -17.38 13.99
C VAL A 101 17.83 -17.26 15.42
N HIS A 102 16.54 -17.47 15.65
CA HIS A 102 16.01 -17.46 17.01
C HIS A 102 16.62 -18.64 17.82
N PRO A 103 17.00 -18.45 19.11
CA PRO A 103 17.66 -19.50 19.91
C PRO A 103 16.86 -20.80 20.12
N ARG A 104 15.56 -20.79 19.82
CA ARG A 104 14.67 -21.96 19.88
C ARG A 104 14.41 -22.60 18.51
N ALA A 105 15.08 -22.15 17.47
CA ALA A 105 15.08 -22.82 16.17
C ALA A 105 16.14 -23.93 16.15
N TRP A 106 15.88 -24.98 15.38
CA TRP A 106 16.86 -26.00 15.06
C TRP A 106 17.31 -25.82 13.62
N VAL A 107 18.61 -25.68 13.39
CA VAL A 107 19.21 -25.53 12.06
C VAL A 107 20.39 -26.50 11.99
N ALA A 108 20.39 -27.40 11.00
CA ALA A 108 21.49 -28.33 10.81
C ALA A 108 22.80 -27.59 10.53
N GLU A 109 23.93 -28.12 11.04
CA GLU A 109 25.26 -27.51 10.88
C GLU A 109 25.71 -27.42 9.41
N THR A 110 25.10 -28.24 8.54
CA THR A 110 25.35 -28.24 7.09
C THR A 110 24.72 -27.06 6.36
N VAL A 111 23.79 -26.34 6.98
CA VAL A 111 23.05 -25.24 6.36
C VAL A 111 23.84 -23.93 6.47
N ALA A 112 24.17 -23.35 5.32
CA ALA A 112 24.70 -21.99 5.26
C ALA A 112 23.58 -20.97 5.48
N VAL A 113 23.68 -20.19 6.55
CA VAL A 113 22.68 -19.16 6.92
C VAL A 113 23.22 -17.78 6.56
N PRO A 114 22.62 -17.06 5.59
CA PRO A 114 23.01 -15.68 5.26
C PRO A 114 22.68 -14.67 6.38
N GLU A 115 23.33 -13.51 6.38
CA GLU A 115 23.08 -12.44 7.38
C GLU A 115 21.67 -11.82 7.26
N LEU A 116 21.11 -11.77 6.04
CA LEU A 116 19.77 -11.21 5.78
C LEU A 116 18.68 -12.28 5.91
N VAL A 117 18.58 -12.95 7.07
CA VAL A 117 17.54 -13.94 7.35
C VAL A 117 16.92 -13.78 8.74
N SER A 118 15.69 -14.27 8.87
CA SER A 118 14.98 -14.41 10.16
C SER A 118 14.43 -15.82 10.28
N ILE A 119 14.91 -16.62 11.23
CA ILE A 119 14.38 -17.96 11.53
C ILE A 119 13.63 -17.90 12.86
N ALA A 120 12.31 -18.10 12.79
CA ALA A 120 11.41 -17.97 13.93
C ALA A 120 11.57 -19.10 14.97
N PRO A 121 11.11 -18.91 16.23
CA PRO A 121 11.14 -19.96 17.25
C PRO A 121 10.48 -21.25 16.76
N MET A 122 11.07 -22.41 17.10
CA MET A 122 10.54 -23.75 16.78
C MET A 122 10.53 -24.10 15.29
N ALA A 123 11.09 -23.27 14.41
CA ALA A 123 11.40 -23.68 13.05
C ALA A 123 12.49 -24.76 13.06
N CYS A 124 12.39 -25.73 12.15
CA CYS A 124 13.37 -26.80 11.94
C CYS A 124 13.83 -26.76 10.49
N ILE A 125 15.11 -26.50 10.26
CA ILE A 125 15.75 -26.61 8.95
C ILE A 125 16.69 -27.81 9.01
N GLY A 126 16.32 -28.86 8.29
CA GLY A 126 17.11 -30.09 8.15
C GLY A 126 18.28 -29.92 7.18
N GLU A 127 18.98 -31.04 6.93
CA GLU A 127 20.11 -31.13 5.99
C GLU A 127 19.73 -30.79 4.54
#